data_AF-A0A9P3CKP7-F1
#
_entry.id   AF-A0A9P3CKP7-F1
#
_cell.length_a   1.000
_cell.length_b   1.000
_cell.length_c   1.000
_cell.angle_alpha   90.00
_cell.angle_beta   90.00
_cell.angle_gamma   90.00
#
_symmetry.space_group_name_H-M   'P 1'
#
loop_
_entity.id
_entity.type
_entity.pdbx_description
1 polymer ?
#
loop_
_entity_poly.entity_id
_entity_poly.type
_entity_poly.pdbx_seq_one_letter_code
_entity_poly.pdbx_strand_id
1 'polypeptide(L)'
;MATKQQTSTKPTMENNNVAGGRLALFSKDPPVGFFKDGYCRSGPDDKGNHSVAATVTEKFLDFTASKGNNLKDVGVKSGQKWCLCASRWKEAMQAVSDGKLQKEHVPKVHLHATHDAALKELEYKDLKQYAAEGEAAQSQRQEGHHTPSSAGSKVAKEHHEISSHDKSLAPGSASDMNKTGSVSDTSAPRG
;
A
#
# COMPACT_ATOMS: atom_id res chain seq x y z
N MET A 1 20.01 -12.65 28.25
CA MET A 1 20.50 -12.53 26.86
C MET A 1 19.75 -11.40 26.20
N ALA A 2 20.42 -10.27 25.94
CA ALA A 2 19.78 -9.07 25.40
C ALA A 2 19.50 -9.24 23.91
N THR A 3 18.24 -9.12 23.52
CA THR A 3 17.81 -9.08 22.12
C THR A 3 18.40 -7.84 21.45
N LYS A 4 19.37 -8.04 20.55
CA LYS A 4 19.84 -7.00 19.63
C LYS A 4 18.65 -6.55 18.80
N GLN A 5 18.15 -5.34 19.02
CA GLN A 5 17.20 -4.72 18.11
C GLN A 5 17.88 -4.60 16.74
N GLN A 6 17.46 -5.41 15.78
CA GLN A 6 17.89 -5.28 14.39
C GLN A 6 17.25 -4.03 13.81
N THR A 7 17.96 -2.91 13.93
CA THR A 7 17.63 -1.66 13.27
C THR A 7 17.98 -1.80 11.79
N SER A 8 16.99 -2.19 10.99
CA SER A 8 17.07 -2.00 9.54
C SER A 8 17.29 -0.50 9.27
N THR A 9 18.43 -0.16 8.67
CA THR A 9 18.94 1.21 8.49
C THR A 9 18.23 2.00 7.38
N LYS A 10 17.23 1.43 6.70
CA LYS A 10 16.43 2.18 5.73
C LYS A 10 15.24 2.83 6.44
N PRO A 11 15.05 4.16 6.30
CA PRO A 11 13.81 4.79 6.75
C PRO A 11 12.62 4.07 6.11
N THR A 12 11.55 3.89 6.86
CA THR A 12 10.29 3.24 6.47
C THR A 12 9.71 3.73 5.14
N MET A 13 10.21 4.86 4.63
CA MET A 13 9.87 5.51 3.37
C MET A 13 10.43 4.83 2.10
N GLU A 14 11.42 3.93 2.19
CA GLU A 14 12.07 3.33 1.00
C GLU A 14 11.53 1.96 0.56
N ASN A 15 10.61 1.35 1.32
CA ASN A 15 10.10 0.03 0.95
C ASN A 15 8.89 0.20 0.03
N ASN A 16 8.98 -0.35 -1.17
CA ASN A 16 7.89 -0.35 -2.14
C ASN A 16 7.14 -1.69 -2.11
N ASN A 17 5.85 -1.61 -2.39
CA ASN A 17 5.04 -2.77 -2.67
C ASN A 17 5.19 -3.23 -4.13
N VAL A 18 4.71 -4.43 -4.44
CA VAL A 18 4.80 -5.03 -5.78
C VAL A 18 4.03 -4.27 -6.86
N ALA A 19 3.14 -3.34 -6.49
CA ALA A 19 2.44 -2.45 -7.42
C ALA A 19 3.17 -1.11 -7.62
N GLY A 20 4.38 -0.94 -7.07
CA GLY A 20 5.20 0.26 -7.21
C GLY A 20 4.85 1.41 -6.27
N GLY A 21 3.86 1.23 -5.37
CA GLY A 21 3.53 2.20 -4.33
C GLY A 21 4.33 1.97 -3.05
N ARG A 22 4.13 2.82 -2.02
CA ARG A 22 4.71 2.60 -0.69
C ARG A 22 4.19 1.30 -0.07
N LEU A 23 5.05 0.59 0.65
CA LEU A 23 4.67 -0.61 1.38
C LEU A 23 3.74 -0.27 2.53
N ALA A 24 2.52 -0.81 2.48
CA ALA A 24 1.55 -0.61 3.52
C ALA A 24 1.80 -1.49 4.74
N LEU A 25 1.35 -1.02 5.90
CA LEU A 25 1.28 -1.79 7.12
C LEU A 25 0.30 -2.97 6.93
N PHE A 26 0.74 -4.18 7.27
CA PHE A 26 -0.08 -5.38 7.05
C PHE A 26 -0.89 -5.81 8.28
N SER A 27 -0.24 -5.92 9.44
CA SER A 27 -0.86 -6.27 10.73
C SER A 27 -0.06 -5.73 11.91
N LYS A 28 -0.70 -5.04 12.85
CA LYS A 28 -0.09 -4.55 14.10
C LYS A 28 -0.30 -5.47 15.29
N ASP A 29 -1.40 -6.22 15.29
CA ASP A 29 -1.79 -7.08 16.41
C ASP A 29 -2.41 -8.38 15.88
N PRO A 30 -1.67 -9.50 15.92
CA PRO A 30 -0.25 -9.57 16.26
C PRO A 30 0.63 -8.90 15.19
N PRO A 31 1.81 -8.37 15.56
CA PRO A 31 2.77 -7.85 14.59
C PRO A 31 3.34 -9.00 13.75
N VAL A 32 3.34 -8.79 12.44
CA VAL A 32 3.87 -9.74 11.44
C VAL A 32 5.19 -9.25 10.85
N GLY A 33 5.77 -10.04 9.96
CA GLY A 33 7.00 -9.71 9.24
C GLY A 33 8.25 -10.20 9.94
N PHE A 34 9.32 -10.34 9.17
CA PHE A 34 10.62 -10.81 9.68
C PHE A 34 11.15 -9.94 10.82
N PHE A 35 10.97 -8.62 10.71
CA PHE A 35 11.40 -7.65 11.72
C PHE A 35 10.38 -7.42 12.85
N LYS A 36 9.23 -8.13 12.83
CA LYS A 36 8.14 -8.02 13.81
C LYS A 36 7.62 -6.59 14.02
N ASP A 37 7.56 -5.81 12.95
CA ASP A 37 7.10 -4.41 12.93
C ASP A 37 5.76 -4.21 12.19
N GLY A 38 5.15 -5.30 11.74
CA GLY A 38 3.86 -5.31 11.08
C GLY A 38 3.90 -5.10 9.57
N TYR A 39 5.07 -4.98 8.97
CA TYR A 39 5.27 -4.87 7.53
C TYR A 39 5.89 -6.16 6.98
N CYS A 40 5.47 -6.61 5.80
CA CYS A 40 6.13 -7.72 5.10
C CYS A 40 7.35 -7.22 4.33
N ARG A 41 8.23 -6.46 5.00
CA ARG A 41 9.47 -6.00 4.40
C ARG A 41 10.59 -7.01 4.60
N SER A 42 11.44 -7.12 3.58
CA SER A 42 12.59 -8.02 3.57
C SER A 42 13.89 -7.22 3.46
N GLY A 43 15.02 -7.86 3.75
CA GLY A 43 16.33 -7.24 3.74
C GLY A 43 17.46 -8.28 3.69
N PRO A 44 18.73 -7.86 3.70
CA PRO A 44 19.87 -8.78 3.56
C PRO A 44 19.93 -9.92 4.59
N ASP A 45 19.40 -9.69 5.80
CA ASP A 45 19.34 -10.67 6.90
C ASP A 45 18.21 -11.70 6.71
N ASP A 46 17.17 -11.35 5.96
CA ASP A 46 16.02 -12.21 5.72
C ASP A 46 16.28 -13.13 4.52
N LYS A 47 17.01 -14.22 4.77
CA LYS A 47 17.34 -15.23 3.74
C LYS A 47 16.10 -15.96 3.19
N GLY A 48 15.00 -15.96 3.94
CA GLY A 48 13.75 -16.59 3.53
C GLY A 48 12.89 -15.72 2.62
N ASN A 49 13.20 -14.42 2.50
CA ASN A 49 12.42 -13.46 1.73
C ASN A 49 10.94 -13.46 2.16
N HIS A 50 10.66 -13.11 3.42
CA HIS A 50 9.31 -12.99 4.00
C HIS A 50 8.57 -11.75 3.50
N SER A 51 8.52 -11.58 2.18
CA SER A 51 7.98 -10.39 1.50
C SER A 51 6.53 -10.52 1.07
N VAL A 52 5.96 -11.74 1.06
CA VAL A 52 4.59 -11.99 0.60
C VAL A 52 3.59 -11.79 1.72
N ALA A 53 2.83 -10.69 1.68
CA ALA A 53 1.73 -10.45 2.60
C ALA A 53 0.51 -11.28 2.17
N ALA A 54 0.12 -12.27 2.97
CA ALA A 54 -0.99 -13.14 2.60
C ALA A 54 -1.92 -13.47 3.77
N THR A 55 -3.16 -13.78 3.44
CA THR A 55 -4.11 -14.42 4.36
C THR A 55 -4.05 -15.93 4.12
N VAL A 56 -3.57 -16.68 5.12
CA VAL A 56 -3.36 -18.13 4.99
C VAL A 56 -4.65 -18.92 5.11
N THR A 57 -4.70 -20.09 4.47
CA THR A 57 -5.85 -21.01 4.55
C THR A 57 -5.46 -22.27 5.32
N GLU A 58 -6.44 -22.98 5.88
CA GLU A 58 -6.20 -24.27 6.55
C GLU A 58 -5.46 -25.27 5.65
N LYS A 59 -5.91 -25.38 4.39
CA LYS A 59 -5.31 -26.30 3.41
C LYS A 59 -3.90 -25.89 3.00
N PHE A 60 -3.60 -24.59 2.96
CA PHE A 60 -2.22 -24.14 2.83
C PHE A 60 -1.38 -24.52 4.04
N LEU A 61 -1.90 -24.34 5.27
CA LEU A 61 -1.17 -24.69 6.48
C LEU A 61 -0.80 -26.18 6.52
N ASP A 62 -1.74 -27.06 6.15
CA ASP A 62 -1.49 -28.50 6.01
C ASP A 62 -0.43 -28.77 4.92
N PHE A 63 -0.56 -28.12 3.76
CA PHE A 63 0.37 -28.26 2.65
C PHE A 63 1.80 -27.84 3.05
N THR A 64 1.97 -26.64 3.62
CA THR A 64 3.31 -26.16 4.00
C THR A 64 3.92 -27.00 5.13
N ALA A 65 3.11 -27.51 6.05
CA ALA A 65 3.57 -28.45 7.08
C ALA A 65 4.11 -29.74 6.44
N SER A 66 3.42 -30.30 5.44
CA SER A 66 3.90 -31.48 4.69
C SER A 66 5.21 -31.23 3.92
N LYS A 67 5.56 -29.96 3.68
CA LYS A 67 6.81 -29.52 3.05
C LYS A 67 7.89 -29.09 4.06
N GLY A 68 7.71 -29.46 5.33
CA GLY A 68 8.68 -29.17 6.40
C GLY A 68 8.65 -27.73 6.90
N ASN A 69 7.58 -26.97 6.65
CA ASN A 69 7.36 -25.63 7.20
C ASN A 69 6.01 -25.59 7.91
N ASN A 70 5.99 -26.09 9.15
CA ASN A 70 4.78 -26.14 9.96
C ASN A 70 4.53 -24.80 10.69
N LEU A 71 3.73 -23.94 10.07
CA LEU A 71 3.38 -22.63 10.64
C LEU A 71 2.42 -22.72 11.85
N LYS A 72 1.73 -23.86 12.03
CA LYS A 72 0.84 -24.06 13.19
C LYS A 72 1.64 -24.13 14.49
N ASP A 73 2.88 -24.63 14.45
CA ASP A 73 3.76 -24.73 15.63
C ASP A 73 4.18 -23.36 16.17
N VAL A 74 4.19 -22.34 15.31
CA VAL A 74 4.43 -20.93 15.71
C VAL A 74 3.14 -20.15 15.91
N GLY A 75 2.00 -20.84 16.00
CA GLY A 75 0.70 -20.28 16.37
C GLY A 75 -0.10 -19.66 15.24
N VAL A 76 0.28 -19.86 13.97
CA VAL A 76 -0.47 -19.34 12.83
C VAL A 76 -1.74 -20.15 12.61
N LYS A 77 -2.87 -19.46 12.46
CA LYS A 77 -4.19 -20.07 12.24
C LYS A 77 -4.73 -19.78 10.84
N SER A 78 -5.65 -20.62 10.37
CA SER A 78 -6.40 -20.36 9.13
C SER A 78 -7.11 -19.00 9.21
N GLY A 79 -7.10 -18.26 8.11
CA GLY A 79 -7.64 -16.90 8.00
C GLY A 79 -6.73 -15.81 8.57
N GLN A 80 -5.56 -16.16 9.14
CA GLN A 80 -4.65 -15.17 9.70
C GLN A 80 -3.79 -14.49 8.62
N LYS A 81 -3.55 -13.19 8.81
CA LYS A 81 -2.55 -12.45 8.05
C LYS A 81 -1.15 -12.87 8.46
N TRP A 82 -0.30 -13.18 7.48
CA TRP A 82 1.08 -13.58 7.71
C TRP A 82 2.01 -13.15 6.57
N CYS A 83 3.26 -12.85 6.90
CA CYS A 83 4.30 -12.59 5.90
C CYS A 83 5.00 -13.91 5.56
N LEU A 84 4.75 -14.45 4.37
CA LEU A 84 5.28 -15.71 3.89
C LEU A 84 6.60 -15.50 3.15
N CYS A 85 7.49 -16.48 3.25
CA CYS A 85 8.62 -16.62 2.33
C CYS A 85 8.10 -16.68 0.89
N ALA A 86 8.71 -15.93 -0.02
CA ALA A 86 8.34 -15.93 -1.45
C ALA A 86 8.40 -17.34 -2.04
N SER A 87 9.45 -18.10 -1.73
CA SER A 87 9.62 -19.50 -2.13
C SER A 87 8.48 -20.42 -1.64
N ARG A 88 8.05 -20.29 -0.39
CA ARG A 88 6.96 -21.11 0.18
C ARG A 88 5.61 -20.80 -0.43
N TRP A 89 5.36 -19.53 -0.75
CA TRP A 89 4.16 -19.16 -1.50
C TRP A 89 4.21 -19.70 -2.94
N LYS A 90 5.39 -19.65 -3.58
CA LYS A 90 5.63 -20.22 -4.92
C LYS A 90 5.35 -21.72 -4.97
N GLU A 91 5.80 -22.49 -3.98
CA GLU A 91 5.54 -23.93 -3.87
C GLU A 91 4.05 -24.25 -3.88
N ALA A 92 3.24 -23.46 -3.16
CA ALA A 92 1.79 -23.64 -3.12
C ALA A 92 1.14 -23.33 -4.49
N MET A 93 1.58 -22.26 -5.15
CA MET A 93 1.13 -21.95 -6.50
C MET A 93 1.48 -23.04 -7.51
N GLN A 94 2.71 -23.56 -7.47
CA GLN A 94 3.15 -24.66 -8.35
C GLN A 94 2.37 -25.95 -8.07
N ALA A 95 2.03 -26.22 -6.80
CA ALA A 95 1.19 -27.35 -6.45
C ALA A 95 -0.21 -27.28 -7.08
N VAL A 96 -0.71 -26.08 -7.42
CA VAL A 96 -1.95 -25.93 -8.20
C VAL A 96 -1.77 -26.41 -9.63
N SER A 97 -0.70 -25.99 -10.30
CA SER A 97 -0.37 -26.44 -11.66
C SER A 97 -0.18 -27.96 -11.74
N ASP A 98 0.36 -28.56 -10.68
CA ASP A 98 0.55 -30.01 -10.56
C ASP A 98 -0.73 -30.78 -10.17
N GLY A 99 -1.86 -30.10 -9.91
CA GLY A 99 -3.10 -30.73 -9.44
C GLY A 99 -3.04 -31.26 -7.99
N LYS A 100 -2.04 -30.85 -7.21
CA LYS A 100 -1.83 -31.27 -5.81
C LYS A 100 -2.52 -30.36 -4.80
N LEU A 101 -2.86 -29.14 -5.20
CA LEU A 101 -3.55 -28.15 -4.38
C LEU A 101 -4.62 -27.45 -5.23
N GLN A 102 -5.77 -27.14 -4.65
CA GLN A 102 -6.79 -26.35 -5.35
C GLN A 102 -6.43 -24.86 -5.30
N LYS A 103 -6.85 -24.10 -6.32
CA LYS A 103 -6.53 -22.68 -6.45
C LYS A 103 -7.03 -21.85 -5.25
N GLU A 104 -8.16 -22.23 -4.66
CA GLU A 104 -8.75 -21.52 -3.51
C GLU A 104 -7.97 -21.75 -2.22
N HIS A 105 -7.14 -22.80 -2.17
CA HIS A 105 -6.33 -23.13 -1.02
C HIS A 105 -5.01 -22.35 -0.98
N VAL A 106 -4.57 -21.75 -2.10
CA VAL A 106 -3.39 -20.87 -2.10
C VAL A 106 -3.70 -19.59 -1.30
N PRO A 107 -2.80 -19.15 -0.40
CA PRO A 107 -3.00 -17.93 0.39
C PRO A 107 -3.29 -16.71 -0.49
N LYS A 108 -4.33 -15.95 -0.15
CA LYS A 108 -4.70 -14.72 -0.86
C LYS A 108 -3.68 -13.64 -0.58
N VAL A 109 -3.19 -12.99 -1.62
CA VAL A 109 -2.10 -12.00 -1.53
C VAL A 109 -2.65 -10.58 -1.38
N HIS A 110 -2.07 -9.82 -0.46
CA HIS A 110 -2.33 -8.40 -0.32
C HIS A 110 -1.22 -7.62 -1.04
N LEU A 111 -1.49 -7.19 -2.27
CA LEU A 111 -0.52 -6.53 -3.16
C LEU A 111 0.02 -5.24 -2.55
N HIS A 112 -0.83 -4.43 -1.91
CA HIS A 112 -0.42 -3.16 -1.29
C HIS A 112 0.56 -3.33 -0.11
N ALA A 113 0.56 -4.52 0.51
CA ALA A 113 1.39 -4.87 1.67
C ALA A 113 2.50 -5.89 1.36
N THR A 114 2.59 -6.37 0.11
CA THR A 114 3.62 -7.30 -0.36
C THR A 114 4.80 -6.52 -0.89
N HIS A 115 6.00 -6.71 -0.33
CA HIS A 115 7.20 -5.97 -0.72
C HIS A 115 7.72 -6.40 -2.10
N ASP A 116 8.28 -5.44 -2.86
CA ASP A 116 8.84 -5.67 -4.19
C ASP A 116 9.93 -6.78 -4.26
N ALA A 117 10.52 -7.18 -3.12
CA ALA A 117 11.49 -8.26 -3.02
C ALA A 117 10.87 -9.61 -3.37
N ALA A 118 9.54 -9.75 -3.29
CA ALA A 118 8.81 -10.91 -3.79
C ALA A 118 9.04 -11.12 -5.29
N LEU A 119 9.23 -10.04 -6.07
CA LEU A 119 9.42 -10.09 -7.51
C LEU A 119 10.76 -10.69 -7.95
N LYS A 120 11.68 -10.94 -7.01
CA LYS A 120 12.92 -11.69 -7.27
C LYS A 120 12.65 -13.16 -7.57
N GLU A 121 11.52 -13.70 -7.08
CA GLU A 121 11.17 -15.12 -7.18
C GLU A 121 9.82 -15.37 -7.87
N LEU A 122 8.95 -14.36 -7.87
CA LEU A 122 7.55 -14.42 -8.31
C LEU A 122 7.28 -13.39 -9.41
N GLU A 123 6.33 -13.68 -10.31
CA GLU A 123 5.87 -12.69 -11.27
C GLU A 123 4.69 -11.88 -10.70
N TYR A 124 4.62 -10.59 -11.03
CA TYR A 124 3.51 -9.73 -10.58
C TYR A 124 2.13 -10.27 -11.03
N LYS A 125 2.06 -10.85 -12.23
CA LYS A 125 0.83 -11.44 -12.77
C LYS A 125 0.31 -12.58 -11.89
N ASP A 126 1.20 -13.38 -11.34
CA ASP A 126 0.87 -14.50 -10.47
C ASP A 126 0.32 -13.97 -9.15
N LEU A 127 1.03 -13.03 -8.52
CA LEU A 127 0.56 -12.37 -7.30
C LEU A 127 -0.82 -11.74 -7.49
N LYS A 128 -1.04 -11.07 -8.63
CA LYS A 128 -2.33 -10.44 -8.96
C LYS A 128 -3.45 -11.45 -9.16
N GLN A 129 -3.17 -12.62 -9.72
CA GLN A 129 -4.17 -13.69 -9.90
C GLN A 129 -4.70 -14.23 -8.57
N TYR A 130 -3.91 -14.15 -7.50
CA TYR A 130 -4.28 -14.59 -6.15
C TYR A 130 -4.57 -13.42 -5.21
N ALA A 131 -4.74 -12.21 -5.73
CA ALA A 131 -5.00 -11.04 -4.91
C ALA A 131 -6.25 -11.22 -4.03
N ALA A 132 -6.18 -10.71 -2.81
CA ALA A 132 -7.34 -10.58 -1.93
C ALA A 132 -8.36 -9.60 -2.54
N GLU A 133 -9.63 -9.77 -2.17
CA GLU A 133 -10.69 -8.90 -2.64
C GLU A 133 -10.49 -7.46 -2.12
N GLY A 134 -10.75 -6.45 -2.96
CA GLY A 134 -10.61 -5.03 -2.59
C GLY A 134 -9.22 -4.40 -2.76
N GLU A 135 -8.21 -5.16 -3.17
CA GLU A 135 -6.83 -4.66 -3.41
C GLU A 135 -6.73 -3.57 -4.48
N ALA A 136 -7.68 -3.49 -5.42
CA ALA A 136 -7.72 -2.45 -6.45
C ALA A 136 -8.13 -1.06 -5.92
N ALA A 137 -8.70 -0.94 -4.71
CA ALA A 137 -9.35 0.28 -4.24
C ALA A 137 -8.60 1.04 -3.12
N GLN A 138 -7.45 0.53 -2.65
CA GLN A 138 -6.80 1.04 -1.43
C GLN A 138 -5.56 1.92 -1.66
N SER A 139 -5.03 2.01 -2.88
CA SER A 139 -3.85 2.86 -3.18
C SER A 139 -4.07 4.37 -3.06
N GLN A 140 -5.30 4.86 -2.87
CA GLN A 140 -5.62 6.30 -2.93
C GLN A 140 -6.18 6.91 -1.63
N ARG A 141 -6.38 6.14 -0.54
CA ARG A 141 -7.04 6.65 0.69
C ARG A 141 -6.11 6.95 1.87
N GLN A 142 -4.80 7.00 1.63
CA GLN A 142 -3.81 7.26 2.68
C GLN A 142 -3.06 8.59 2.47
N GLU A 143 -3.79 9.64 2.08
CA GLU A 143 -3.35 11.03 2.26
C GLU A 143 -4.50 11.81 2.90
N GLY A 144 -4.38 12.16 4.19
CA GLY A 144 -5.33 13.07 4.85
C GLY A 144 -5.75 12.67 6.26
N HIS A 145 -4.84 12.74 7.22
CA HIS A 145 -5.20 13.08 8.61
C HIS A 145 -4.01 13.73 9.34
N HIS A 146 -3.75 14.99 9.00
CA HIS A 146 -3.06 15.93 9.87
C HIS A 146 -4.11 16.93 10.35
N THR A 147 -4.52 16.84 11.62
CA THR A 147 -5.20 17.93 12.32
C THR A 147 -4.32 18.38 13.48
N PRO A 148 -3.85 19.63 13.51
CA PRO A 148 -3.30 20.19 14.73
C PRO A 148 -4.48 20.60 15.62
N SER A 149 -4.68 19.90 16.73
CA SER A 149 -5.61 20.35 17.77
C SER A 149 -4.85 21.27 18.73
N SER A 150 -4.94 22.59 18.49
CA SER A 150 -4.65 23.59 19.51
C SER A 150 -5.94 23.85 20.30
N ALA A 151 -5.92 23.50 21.57
CA ALA A 151 -7.00 23.79 22.50
C ALA A 151 -7.02 25.29 22.82
N GLY A 152 -8.08 25.97 22.39
CA GLY A 152 -8.45 27.30 22.86
C GLY A 152 -9.48 27.20 24.00
N SER A 153 -9.17 27.82 25.14
CA SER A 153 -10.14 28.08 26.22
C SER A 153 -10.70 29.49 26.09
N LYS A 154 -12.03 29.60 26.13
CA LYS A 154 -12.86 30.81 26.02
C LYS A 154 -12.87 31.62 27.33
N VAL A 155 -13.17 32.93 27.29
CA VAL A 155 -14.43 33.52 27.86
C VAL A 155 -14.60 35.05 27.61
N ALA A 156 -15.86 35.44 27.35
CA ALA A 156 -16.64 36.68 27.61
C ALA A 156 -16.25 38.11 27.13
N LYS A 157 -17.10 38.61 26.22
CA LYS A 157 -17.89 39.87 26.17
C LYS A 157 -17.46 41.13 26.95
N GLU A 158 -17.43 42.27 26.25
CA GLU A 158 -18.24 43.48 26.59
C GLU A 158 -18.38 44.48 25.42
N HIS A 159 -19.36 45.39 25.54
CA HIS A 159 -19.93 46.31 24.54
C HIS A 159 -19.19 47.67 24.43
N HIS A 160 -19.21 48.32 23.26
CA HIS A 160 -19.50 49.76 23.12
C HIS A 160 -19.78 50.15 21.65
N GLU A 161 -20.86 50.90 21.42
CA GLU A 161 -21.18 51.58 20.15
C GLU A 161 -20.22 52.76 19.91
N ILE A 162 -20.02 53.17 18.64
CA ILE A 162 -20.38 54.51 18.11
C ILE A 162 -20.10 54.59 16.60
N SER A 163 -21.13 54.98 15.83
CA SER A 163 -21.17 56.12 14.88
C SER A 163 -19.86 56.50 14.15
N SER A 164 -19.75 56.78 12.85
CA SER A 164 -20.64 56.97 11.70
C SER A 164 -19.75 57.50 10.53
N HIS A 165 -20.32 57.65 9.33
CA HIS A 165 -19.79 58.41 8.17
C HIS A 165 -18.65 57.74 7.38
N ASP A 166 -18.54 57.81 6.05
CA ASP A 166 -19.28 58.42 4.94
C ASP A 166 -18.53 58.02 3.66
N LYS A 167 -19.26 57.77 2.56
CA LYS A 167 -18.82 57.92 1.15
C LYS A 167 -17.68 57.00 0.63
N SER A 168 -17.55 56.63 -0.65
CA SER A 168 -18.20 57.03 -1.90
C SER A 168 -17.59 56.19 -3.05
N LEU A 169 -18.42 55.92 -4.07
CA LEU A 169 -18.12 55.79 -5.52
C LEU A 169 -17.15 54.69 -6.05
N ALA A 170 -17.74 53.59 -6.56
CA ALA A 170 -18.03 53.27 -7.98
C ALA A 170 -16.91 53.36 -9.08
N PRO A 171 -17.15 52.98 -10.36
CA PRO A 171 -16.47 51.86 -11.03
C PRO A 171 -15.78 52.24 -12.37
N GLY A 172 -15.16 51.27 -13.04
CA GLY A 172 -14.80 51.37 -14.47
C GLY A 172 -13.71 50.37 -14.83
N SER A 173 -13.58 49.87 -16.05
CA SER A 173 -14.39 49.85 -17.27
C SER A 173 -13.69 48.84 -18.18
N ALA A 174 -14.46 48.15 -19.01
CA ALA A 174 -14.01 47.29 -20.10
C ALA A 174 -13.19 48.05 -21.17
N SER A 175 -12.40 47.31 -21.96
CA SER A 175 -12.27 47.34 -23.43
C SER A 175 -11.01 46.54 -23.81
N ASP A 176 -11.09 45.39 -24.49
CA ASP A 176 -11.35 45.16 -25.92
C ASP A 176 -10.11 45.28 -26.85
N MET A 177 -10.07 44.32 -27.78
CA MET A 177 -9.36 44.31 -29.08
C MET A 177 -7.82 44.15 -29.09
N ASN A 178 -7.32 43.03 -29.62
CA ASN A 178 -6.95 43.02 -31.05
C ASN A 178 -6.87 41.61 -31.67
N LYS A 179 -7.25 41.60 -32.94
CA LYS A 179 -7.43 40.55 -33.93
C LYS A 179 -6.19 40.50 -34.81
N THR A 180 -5.80 39.29 -35.27
CA THR A 180 -5.21 38.93 -36.59
C THR A 180 -4.67 37.51 -36.44
N GLY A 181 -5.09 36.46 -37.14
CA GLY A 181 -5.53 36.39 -38.52
C GLY A 181 -4.31 36.21 -39.42
N SER A 182 -3.90 34.97 -39.69
CA SER A 182 -3.40 34.61 -41.02
C SER A 182 -3.50 33.10 -41.26
N VAL A 183 -3.99 32.81 -42.46
CA VAL A 183 -4.27 31.52 -43.07
C VAL A 183 -3.15 31.20 -44.06
N SER A 184 -2.87 29.92 -44.24
CA SER A 184 -2.31 29.30 -45.46
C SER A 184 -2.17 27.81 -45.14
N ASP A 185 -3.13 26.97 -45.53
CA ASP A 185 -3.34 26.44 -46.89
C ASP A 185 -2.08 25.75 -47.43
N THR A 186 -2.13 24.44 -47.60
CA THR A 186 -2.09 23.80 -48.93
C THR A 186 -1.99 22.28 -48.74
N SER A 187 -2.95 21.59 -49.35
CA SER A 187 -3.01 20.15 -49.64
C SER A 187 -1.71 19.64 -50.28
N ALA A 188 -1.32 18.36 -50.18
CA ALA A 188 -1.85 17.26 -51.00
C ALA A 188 -0.84 16.07 -50.95
N PRO A 189 -1.21 14.88 -51.45
CA PRO A 189 -0.61 13.60 -51.05
C PRO A 189 0.20 12.88 -52.15
N ARG A 190 0.64 11.66 -51.78
CA ARG A 190 1.00 10.49 -52.62
C ARG A 190 2.39 10.43 -53.27
N GLY A 191 3.06 9.33 -52.93
CA GLY A 191 4.21 8.71 -53.59
C GLY A 191 4.46 7.38 -52.90
#